data_AF-A0A2H5XC76-F1
#
_entry.id   AF-A0A2H5XC76-F1
#
_cell.length_a   1.000
_cell.length_b   1.000
_cell.length_c   1.000
_cell.angle_alpha   90.00
_cell.angle_beta   90.00
_cell.angle_gamma   90.00
#
_symmetry.space_group_name_H-M   'P 1'
#
loop_
_entity.id
_entity.type
_entity.pdbx_description
1 polymer ?
#
loop_
_entity_poly.entity_id
_entity_poly.type
_entity_poly.pdbx_seq_one_letter_code
_entity_poly.pdbx_strand_id
1 'polypeptide(L)'
;MRRRCWHAPAGIYPALARYIFGGFARCFSPTAWGVTGQMSPQTRWWLTLIAWTIVRWLLPMVPIPPALFAVAAGVAIGIGTAWLLWLTSEGARLWHPRTAAGMGIGALALWWALAQGLTALKPGLMSGLLAAVRDGCLLVAALGFGAAGAAFIRHANLLPPIAVVVTVMDIWTVLLGGFVHKVQQKAPKVVEAASVALPVPTASKAVSITLPLVGVGDWFFAAFFFALLWRFGLKVRATYWLATVLMAAVLTGLALGLAWLPLALPGLPFLALAVLIPHWRSFHYTPQEKRALAVGGLFLAGLLVLFSLIARQM
;
A
#
# COMPACT_ATOMS: atom_id res chain seq x y z
N MET A 1 10.58 2.76 31.56
CA MET A 1 9.20 2.57 31.04
C MET A 1 8.99 1.12 30.64
N ARG A 2 8.18 0.36 31.41
CA ARG A 2 7.94 -1.08 31.18
C ARG A 2 7.08 -1.27 29.93
N ARG A 3 7.58 -2.02 28.94
CA ARG A 3 6.80 -2.50 27.79
C ARG A 3 5.67 -3.37 28.34
N ARG A 4 4.44 -2.86 28.35
CA ARG A 4 3.25 -3.70 28.54
C ARG A 4 3.12 -4.55 27.28
N CYS A 5 3.67 -5.76 27.33
CA CYS A 5 3.30 -6.82 26.42
C CYS A 5 1.77 -6.90 26.45
N TRP A 6 1.15 -6.81 25.28
CA TRP A 6 -0.27 -7.07 25.12
C TRP A 6 -0.53 -8.48 25.64
N HIS A 7 -1.13 -8.58 26.83
CA HIS A 7 -1.68 -9.83 27.31
C HIS A 7 -2.90 -10.13 26.42
N ALA A 8 -2.74 -11.09 25.52
CA ALA A 8 -3.89 -11.73 24.88
C ALA A 8 -4.85 -12.21 25.98
N PRO A 9 -6.17 -12.04 25.82
CA PRO A 9 -7.14 -12.51 26.79
C PRO A 9 -6.88 -13.99 27.09
N ALA A 10 -6.77 -14.29 28.39
CA ALA A 10 -6.47 -15.62 28.90
C ALA A 10 -7.64 -16.56 28.59
N GLY A 11 -7.56 -17.22 27.45
CA GLY A 11 -8.53 -18.21 27.03
C GLY A 11 -8.12 -18.80 25.70
N ILE A 12 -7.69 -20.06 25.73
CA ILE A 12 -7.50 -20.97 24.59
C ILE A 12 -6.07 -20.97 23.98
N TYR A 13 -5.26 -21.92 24.49
CA TYR A 13 -4.01 -22.55 23.98
C TYR A 13 -2.68 -21.75 23.86
N PRO A 14 -1.90 -21.59 24.94
CA PRO A 14 -0.50 -21.15 24.86
C PRO A 14 0.48 -22.22 24.35
N ALA A 15 0.11 -23.50 24.31
CA ALA A 15 1.02 -24.59 23.95
C ALA A 15 1.15 -24.83 22.43
N LEU A 16 0.08 -24.64 21.65
CA LEU A 16 0.12 -24.87 20.19
C LEU A 16 0.81 -23.74 19.41
N ALA A 17 0.78 -22.51 19.93
CA ALA A 17 1.41 -21.35 19.27
C ALA A 17 2.95 -21.46 19.22
N ARG A 18 3.59 -22.13 20.19
CA ARG A 18 5.05 -22.34 20.18
C ARG A 18 5.50 -23.41 19.18
N TYR A 19 4.70 -24.45 18.94
CA TYR A 19 5.09 -25.55 18.07
C TYR A 19 4.82 -25.27 16.58
N ILE A 20 3.75 -24.53 16.24
CA ILE A 20 3.42 -24.26 14.82
C ILE A 20 4.22 -23.07 14.25
N PHE A 21 4.63 -22.11 15.09
CA PHE A 21 5.36 -20.91 14.63
C PHE A 21 6.87 -20.90 14.97
N GLY A 22 7.36 -21.87 15.75
CA GLY A 22 8.76 -21.90 16.23
C GLY A 22 9.81 -22.36 15.20
N GLY A 23 9.39 -23.03 14.12
CA GLY A 23 10.29 -23.60 13.12
C GLY A 23 10.62 -22.68 11.94
N PHE A 24 9.67 -21.87 11.48
CA PHE A 24 9.82 -21.10 10.22
C PHE A 24 10.47 -19.72 10.39
N ALA A 25 10.62 -19.24 11.62
CA ALA A 25 11.24 -17.93 11.90
C ALA A 25 12.78 -17.95 11.88
N ARG A 26 13.43 -19.12 11.79
CA ARG A 26 14.90 -19.24 11.90
C ARG A 26 15.68 -19.15 10.60
N CYS A 27 15.05 -19.31 9.43
CA CYS A 27 15.80 -19.37 8.17
C CYS A 27 16.13 -18.00 7.54
N PHE A 28 15.74 -16.89 8.16
CA PHE A 28 16.18 -15.54 7.76
C PHE A 28 16.34 -14.67 9.00
N SER A 29 17.18 -15.11 9.94
CA SER A 29 17.76 -14.17 10.90
C SER A 29 18.89 -13.43 10.19
N PRO A 30 18.82 -12.10 9.99
CA PRO A 30 19.89 -11.31 9.37
C PRO A 30 21.20 -11.28 10.19
N THR A 31 21.30 -12.07 11.26
CA THR A 31 22.41 -12.09 12.22
C THR A 31 23.66 -12.79 11.71
N ALA A 32 23.67 -13.31 10.47
CA ALA A 32 24.88 -13.90 9.88
C ALA A 32 25.92 -12.85 9.41
N TRP A 33 25.58 -11.55 9.43
CA TRP A 33 26.50 -10.46 9.10
C TRP A 33 27.03 -9.83 10.40
N GLY A 34 28.08 -10.45 10.97
CA GLY A 34 28.64 -10.13 12.28
C GLY A 34 29.35 -8.78 12.47
N VAL A 35 28.97 -7.72 11.75
CA VAL A 35 29.68 -6.42 11.81
C VAL A 35 28.78 -5.18 11.93
N THR A 36 27.45 -5.28 11.90
CA THR A 36 26.61 -4.10 12.19
C THR A 36 26.15 -4.12 13.63
N GLY A 37 26.64 -3.18 14.45
CA GLY A 37 26.02 -2.85 15.73
C GLY A 37 24.50 -2.79 15.58
N GLN A 38 23.76 -3.44 16.49
CA GLN A 38 22.33 -3.73 16.33
C GLN A 38 21.51 -2.46 16.10
N MET A 39 21.33 -2.05 14.84
CA MET A 39 20.45 -0.95 14.49
C MET A 39 19.01 -1.30 14.90
N SER A 40 18.34 -0.37 15.57
CA SER A 40 16.96 -0.57 15.96
C SER A 40 16.09 -0.82 14.71
N PRO A 41 15.04 -1.65 14.79
CA PRO A 41 14.13 -1.86 13.66
C PRO A 41 13.53 -0.57 13.10
N GLN A 42 13.28 0.43 13.96
CA GLN A 42 12.79 1.75 13.57
C GLN A 42 13.84 2.51 12.76
N THR A 43 15.10 2.50 13.18
CA THR A 43 16.20 3.12 12.45
C THR A 43 16.34 2.51 11.05
N ARG A 44 16.27 1.17 10.94
CA ARG A 44 16.31 0.49 9.63
C ARG A 44 15.16 0.89 8.72
N TRP A 45 13.95 1.03 9.28
CA TRP A 45 12.78 1.47 8.53
C TRP A 45 12.96 2.89 7.96
N TRP A 46 13.40 3.83 8.79
CA TRP A 46 13.67 5.21 8.35
C TRP A 46 14.80 5.30 7.33
N LEU A 47 15.90 4.58 7.52
CA LEU A 47 16.99 4.53 6.54
C LEU A 47 16.50 3.98 5.19
N THR A 48 15.64 2.97 5.22
CA THR A 48 15.07 2.37 4.01
C THR A 48 14.09 3.31 3.30
N LEU A 49 13.34 4.13 4.05
CA LEU A 49 12.50 5.19 3.50
C LEU A 49 13.35 6.31 2.88
N ILE A 50 14.41 6.75 3.56
CA ILE A 50 15.34 7.76 3.05
C ILE A 50 16.00 7.27 1.76
N ALA A 51 16.47 6.03 1.74
CA ALA A 51 17.04 5.41 0.54
C ALA A 51 16.02 5.35 -0.60
N TRP A 52 14.76 5.00 -0.32
CA TRP A 52 13.68 5.04 -1.31
C TRP A 52 13.48 6.45 -1.87
N THR A 53 13.45 7.48 -1.01
CA THR A 53 13.29 8.89 -1.42
C THR A 53 14.45 9.34 -2.31
N ILE A 54 15.68 8.95 -1.98
CA ILE A 54 16.87 9.25 -2.79
C ILE A 54 16.78 8.55 -4.15
N VAL A 55 16.42 7.27 -4.19
CA VAL A 55 16.24 6.52 -5.45
C VAL A 55 15.13 7.15 -6.28
N ARG A 56 14.01 7.55 -5.68
CA ARG A 56 12.90 8.24 -6.36
C ARG A 56 13.32 9.56 -7.00
N TRP A 57 14.22 10.28 -6.35
CA TRP A 57 14.78 11.54 -6.86
C TRP A 57 15.81 11.32 -7.97
N LEU A 58 16.72 10.35 -7.82
CA LEU A 58 17.85 10.13 -8.73
C LEU A 58 17.51 9.27 -9.94
N LEU A 59 16.62 8.27 -9.80
CA LEU A 59 16.34 7.30 -10.87
C LEU A 59 15.85 7.93 -12.18
N PRO A 60 15.02 9.00 -12.18
CA PRO A 60 14.63 9.70 -13.40
C PRO A 60 15.80 10.32 -14.18
N MET A 61 16.96 10.51 -13.55
CA MET A 61 18.16 11.09 -14.16
C MET A 61 19.03 10.05 -14.87
N VAL A 62 18.75 8.75 -14.70
CA VAL A 62 19.52 7.68 -15.33
C VAL A 62 19.06 7.53 -16.77
N PRO A 63 19.91 7.83 -17.78
CA PRO A 63 19.55 7.64 -19.17
C PRO A 63 19.52 6.14 -19.49
N ILE A 64 18.41 5.66 -20.07
CA ILE A 64 18.27 4.27 -20.49
C ILE A 64 18.09 4.21 -22.00
N PRO A 65 18.87 3.36 -22.71
CA PRO A 65 18.67 3.11 -24.13
C PRO A 65 17.23 2.66 -24.43
N PRO A 66 16.57 3.17 -25.49
CA PRO A 66 15.19 2.81 -25.82
C PRO A 66 14.94 1.30 -25.90
N ALA A 67 15.91 0.53 -26.41
CA ALA A 67 15.82 -0.92 -26.53
C ALA A 67 15.72 -1.66 -25.18
N LEU A 68 16.24 -1.08 -24.09
CA LEU A 68 16.22 -1.67 -22.75
C LEU A 68 15.13 -1.07 -21.86
N PHE A 69 14.41 -0.05 -22.33
CA PHE A 69 13.55 0.76 -21.50
C PHE A 69 12.41 -0.04 -20.87
N ALA A 70 11.73 -0.90 -21.64
CA ALA A 70 10.64 -1.73 -21.14
C ALA A 70 11.09 -2.69 -20.03
N VAL A 71 12.25 -3.33 -20.21
CA VAL A 71 12.84 -4.24 -19.21
C VAL A 71 13.24 -3.47 -17.96
N ALA A 72 13.92 -2.34 -18.13
CA ALA A 72 14.34 -1.50 -17.01
C ALA A 72 13.16 -0.94 -16.23
N ALA A 73 12.09 -0.51 -16.91
CA ALA A 73 10.86 -0.05 -16.29
C ALA A 73 10.16 -1.17 -15.50
N GLY A 74 10.01 -2.36 -16.09
CA GLY A 74 9.42 -3.51 -15.40
C GLY A 74 10.22 -3.93 -14.16
N VAL A 75 11.56 -3.94 -14.26
CA VAL A 75 12.44 -4.22 -13.10
C VAL A 75 12.32 -3.14 -12.03
N ALA A 76 12.34 -1.87 -12.42
CA ALA A 76 12.20 -0.75 -11.49
C ALA A 76 10.84 -0.77 -10.78
N ILE A 77 9.76 -1.05 -11.51
CA ILE A 77 8.40 -1.20 -10.95
C ILE A 77 8.38 -2.39 -9.98
N GLY A 78 8.88 -3.56 -10.37
CA GLY A 78 8.90 -4.75 -9.52
C GLY A 78 9.67 -4.53 -8.21
N ILE A 79 10.88 -3.98 -8.30
CA ILE A 79 11.72 -3.66 -7.12
C ILE A 79 11.05 -2.56 -6.28
N GLY A 80 10.55 -1.50 -6.91
CA GLY A 80 9.89 -0.38 -6.24
C GLY A 80 8.64 -0.81 -5.48
N THR A 81 7.80 -1.64 -6.10
CA THR A 81 6.60 -2.22 -5.46
C THR A 81 6.99 -3.13 -4.29
N ALA A 82 7.97 -4.02 -4.46
CA ALA A 82 8.46 -4.87 -3.38
C ALA A 82 8.97 -4.04 -2.19
N TRP A 83 9.77 -3.01 -2.47
CA TRP A 83 10.32 -2.10 -1.48
C TRP A 83 9.22 -1.37 -0.70
N LEU A 84 8.24 -0.77 -1.40
CA LEU A 84 7.16 -0.05 -0.76
C LEU A 84 6.24 -0.97 0.05
N LEU A 85 5.94 -2.17 -0.45
CA LEU A 85 5.20 -3.18 0.33
C LEU A 85 5.99 -3.66 1.54
N TRP A 86 7.31 -3.70 1.47
CA TRP A 86 8.16 -4.02 2.63
C TRP A 86 8.10 -2.89 3.67
N LEU A 87 8.24 -1.63 3.25
CA LEU A 87 8.07 -0.46 4.14
C LEU A 87 6.68 -0.48 4.79
N THR A 88 5.65 -0.80 4.01
CA THR A 88 4.28 -0.92 4.48
C THR A 88 4.14 -2.02 5.54
N SER A 89 4.62 -3.23 5.22
CA SER A 89 4.52 -4.41 6.09
C SER A 89 5.30 -4.25 7.40
N GLU A 90 6.50 -3.69 7.32
CA GLU A 90 7.33 -3.41 8.48
C GLU A 90 6.80 -2.24 9.31
N GLY A 91 6.34 -1.16 8.67
CA GLY A 91 5.71 -0.04 9.37
C GLY A 91 4.50 -0.50 10.17
N ALA A 92 3.64 -1.32 9.56
CA ALA A 92 2.49 -1.93 10.22
C ALA A 92 2.84 -2.78 11.46
N ARG A 93 4.04 -3.38 11.49
CA ARG A 93 4.54 -4.16 12.63
C ARG A 93 5.12 -3.30 13.75
N LEU A 94 5.84 -2.24 13.37
CA LEU A 94 6.72 -1.51 14.29
C LEU A 94 5.99 -0.50 15.18
N TRP A 95 4.90 0.09 14.67
CA TRP A 95 4.27 1.24 15.30
C TRP A 95 2.99 0.88 16.04
N HIS A 96 2.88 1.31 17.28
CA HIS A 96 1.62 1.24 18.02
C HIS A 96 0.58 2.16 17.35
N PRO A 97 -0.73 1.83 17.34
CA PRO A 97 -1.74 2.62 16.63
C PRO A 97 -1.74 4.12 16.95
N ARG A 98 -1.54 4.49 18.23
CA ARG A 98 -1.45 5.90 18.64
C ARG A 98 -0.22 6.62 18.06
N THR A 99 0.94 5.96 18.07
CA THR A 99 2.16 6.54 17.50
C THR A 99 2.09 6.59 15.97
N ALA A 100 1.48 5.59 15.34
CA ALA A 100 1.24 5.56 13.89
C ALA A 100 0.31 6.70 13.45
N ALA A 101 -0.77 6.96 14.20
CA ALA A 101 -1.66 8.10 13.96
C ALA A 101 -0.94 9.45 14.14
N GLY A 102 -0.18 9.62 15.22
CA GLY A 102 0.60 10.84 15.46
C GLY A 102 1.64 11.10 14.37
N MET A 103 2.36 10.07 13.93
CA MET A 103 3.25 10.14 12.78
C MET A 103 2.51 10.49 11.50
N GLY A 104 1.33 9.89 11.28
CA GLY A 104 0.52 10.15 10.10
C GLY A 104 0.08 11.61 10.00
N ILE A 105 -0.38 12.17 11.12
CA ILE A 105 -0.75 13.59 11.23
C ILE A 105 0.47 14.49 10.98
N GLY A 106 1.59 14.23 11.64
CA GLY A 106 2.82 15.02 11.48
C GLY A 106 3.35 15.00 10.05
N ALA A 107 3.35 13.83 9.41
CA ALA A 107 3.78 13.68 8.03
C ALA A 107 2.82 14.36 7.03
N LEU A 108 1.50 14.32 7.28
CA LEU A 108 0.52 15.01 6.45
C LEU A 108 0.65 16.55 6.56
N ALA A 109 0.90 17.07 7.77
CA ALA A 109 1.15 18.49 7.98
C ALA A 109 2.44 18.95 7.25
N LEU A 110 3.51 18.16 7.34
CA LEU A 110 4.76 18.42 6.63
C LEU A 110 4.58 18.33 5.11
N TRP A 111 3.85 17.33 4.62
CA TRP A 111 3.49 17.21 3.20
C TRP A 111 2.79 18.46 2.69
N TRP A 112 1.80 18.96 3.44
CA TRP A 112 1.05 20.17 3.09
C TRP A 112 1.96 21.40 3.05
N ALA A 113 2.83 21.58 4.06
CA ALA A 113 3.79 22.69 4.10
C ALA A 113 4.76 22.66 2.90
N LEU A 114 5.29 21.47 2.57
CA LEU A 114 6.17 21.27 1.41
C LEU A 114 5.45 21.54 0.08
N ALA A 115 4.18 21.15 -0.02
CA ALA A 115 3.36 21.42 -1.20
C ALA A 115 3.19 22.92 -1.45
N GLN A 116 2.98 23.73 -0.41
CA GLN A 116 2.93 25.19 -0.53
C GLN A 116 4.29 25.76 -0.94
N GLY A 117 5.36 25.33 -0.28
CA GLY A 117 6.72 25.82 -0.56
C GLY A 117 7.21 25.52 -1.98
N LEU A 118 6.85 24.38 -2.54
CA LEU A 118 7.23 23.99 -3.91
C LEU A 118 6.66 24.91 -4.99
N THR A 119 5.52 25.57 -4.75
CA THR A 119 4.90 26.48 -5.74
C THR A 119 5.74 27.73 -6.00
N ALA A 120 6.59 28.12 -5.06
CA ALA A 120 7.46 29.29 -5.15
C ALA A 120 8.84 28.99 -5.79
N LEU A 121 9.19 27.72 -5.97
CA LEU A 121 10.52 27.33 -6.44
C LEU A 121 10.57 27.16 -7.96
N LYS A 122 11.65 27.64 -8.57
CA LYS A 122 11.93 27.36 -9.99
C LYS A 122 12.23 25.87 -10.19
N PRO A 123 11.84 25.27 -11.33
CA PRO A 123 12.20 23.90 -11.66
C PRO A 123 13.72 23.72 -11.62
N GLY A 124 14.19 22.76 -10.83
CA GLY A 124 15.61 22.47 -10.70
C GLY A 124 15.87 21.24 -9.81
N LEU A 125 17.14 21.01 -9.50
CA LEU A 125 17.57 19.86 -8.71
C LEU A 125 16.93 19.82 -7.32
N MET A 126 16.89 20.98 -6.65
CA MET A 126 16.32 21.14 -5.31
C MET A 126 14.80 20.96 -5.30
N SER A 127 14.08 21.45 -6.31
CA SER A 127 12.63 21.24 -6.40
C SER A 127 12.29 19.76 -6.61
N GLY A 128 13.13 19.02 -7.35
CA GLY A 128 13.01 17.57 -7.50
C GLY A 128 13.21 16.80 -6.19
N LEU A 129 14.21 17.18 -5.39
CA LEU A 129 14.46 16.57 -4.08
C LEU A 129 13.30 16.85 -3.11
N LEU A 130 12.84 18.10 -3.03
CA LEU A 130 11.71 18.48 -2.19
C LEU A 130 10.42 17.79 -2.61
N ALA A 131 10.19 17.58 -3.91
CA ALA A 131 9.07 16.78 -4.40
C ALA A 131 9.17 15.31 -3.94
N ALA A 132 10.35 14.69 -4.00
CA ALA A 132 10.54 13.33 -3.50
C ALA A 132 10.33 13.23 -1.98
N VAL A 133 10.82 14.21 -1.20
CA VAL A 133 10.59 14.28 0.25
C VAL A 133 9.10 14.46 0.56
N ARG A 134 8.41 15.32 -0.19
CA ARG A 134 6.96 15.50 -0.09
C ARG A 134 6.24 14.17 -0.32
N ASP A 135 6.52 13.46 -1.41
CA ASP A 135 5.88 12.18 -1.71
C ASP A 135 6.18 11.13 -0.61
N GLY A 136 7.39 11.13 -0.05
CA GLY A 136 7.75 10.32 1.11
C GLY A 136 6.92 10.65 2.36
N CYS A 137 6.61 11.92 2.60
CA CYS A 137 5.73 12.35 3.69
C CYS A 137 4.29 11.88 3.47
N LEU A 138 3.78 11.95 2.23
CA LEU A 138 2.46 11.41 1.90
C LEU A 138 2.38 9.91 2.13
N LEU A 139 3.43 9.18 1.75
CA LEU A 139 3.56 7.75 2.02
C LEU A 139 3.53 7.48 3.53
N VAL A 140 4.37 8.15 4.33
CA VAL A 140 4.36 7.99 5.81
C VAL A 140 2.99 8.28 6.40
N ALA A 141 2.29 9.29 5.89
CA ALA A 141 0.92 9.61 6.30
C ALA A 141 -0.04 8.43 6.02
N ALA A 142 -0.05 7.93 4.78
CA ALA A 142 -0.88 6.80 4.38
C ALA A 142 -0.61 5.56 5.23
N LEU A 143 0.68 5.22 5.43
CA LEU A 143 1.08 4.05 6.22
C LEU A 143 0.69 4.19 7.69
N GLY A 144 0.89 5.38 8.27
CA GLY A 144 0.53 5.68 9.65
C GLY A 144 -0.96 5.60 9.91
N PHE A 145 -1.78 6.20 9.05
CA PHE A 145 -3.24 6.14 9.16
C PHE A 145 -3.78 4.73 8.90
N GLY A 146 -3.25 4.02 7.91
CA GLY A 146 -3.65 2.64 7.64
C GLY A 146 -3.37 1.71 8.82
N ALA A 147 -2.16 1.78 9.38
CA ALA A 147 -1.80 1.00 10.57
C ALA A 147 -2.62 1.39 11.80
N ALA A 148 -2.93 2.67 11.99
CA ALA A 148 -3.81 3.13 13.07
C ALA A 148 -5.25 2.62 12.89
N GLY A 149 -5.77 2.66 11.66
CA GLY A 149 -7.12 2.21 11.33
C GLY A 149 -7.34 0.73 11.61
N ALA A 150 -6.30 -0.10 11.47
CA ALA A 150 -6.36 -1.52 11.79
C ALA A 150 -6.69 -1.80 13.27
N ALA A 151 -6.53 -0.81 14.17
CA ALA A 151 -6.92 -0.93 15.57
C ALA A 151 -8.44 -1.11 15.77
N PHE A 152 -9.27 -0.61 14.86
CA PHE A 152 -10.74 -0.68 14.97
C PHE A 152 -11.28 -2.08 14.71
N ILE A 153 -10.56 -2.92 13.97
CA ILE A 153 -11.04 -4.25 13.59
C ILE A 153 -10.72 -5.26 14.70
N ARG A 154 -11.76 -5.89 15.24
CA ARG A 154 -11.62 -6.80 16.39
C ARG A 154 -11.39 -8.26 16.02
N HIS A 155 -11.84 -8.68 14.84
CA HIS A 155 -11.87 -10.09 14.45
C HIS A 155 -11.29 -10.31 13.03
N ALA A 156 -10.53 -11.39 12.85
CA ALA A 156 -9.94 -11.74 11.56
C ALA A 156 -11.00 -12.07 10.49
N ASN A 157 -12.16 -12.60 10.90
CA ASN A 157 -13.28 -12.90 10.01
C ASN A 157 -13.87 -11.66 9.32
N LEU A 158 -13.52 -10.44 9.78
CA LEU A 158 -13.89 -9.18 9.14
C LEU A 158 -12.96 -8.81 7.96
N LEU A 159 -11.81 -9.46 7.78
CA LEU A 159 -10.92 -9.15 6.65
C LEU A 159 -11.61 -9.37 5.28
N PRO A 160 -12.25 -10.52 5.01
CA PRO A 160 -12.91 -10.74 3.72
C PRO A 160 -13.98 -9.71 3.36
N PRO A 161 -14.97 -9.39 4.22
CA PRO A 161 -15.95 -8.36 3.86
C PRO A 161 -15.32 -6.98 3.67
N ILE A 162 -14.32 -6.60 4.47
CA ILE A 162 -13.60 -5.33 4.28
C ILE A 162 -12.88 -5.32 2.93
N ALA A 163 -12.16 -6.39 2.59
CA ALA A 163 -11.46 -6.52 1.31
C ALA A 163 -12.40 -6.41 0.11
N VAL A 164 -13.59 -7.02 0.20
CA VAL A 164 -14.62 -6.91 -0.83
C VAL A 164 -15.14 -5.46 -0.95
N VAL A 165 -15.52 -4.84 0.17
CA VAL A 165 -16.02 -3.44 0.18
C VAL A 165 -14.99 -2.49 -0.43
N VAL A 166 -13.73 -2.61 -0.02
CA VAL A 166 -12.63 -1.76 -0.50
C VAL A 166 -12.39 -1.97 -2.00
N THR A 167 -12.35 -3.22 -2.46
CA THR A 167 -12.23 -3.56 -3.89
C THR A 167 -13.36 -2.97 -4.72
N VAL A 168 -14.58 -3.11 -4.23
CA VAL A 168 -15.79 -2.58 -4.87
C VAL A 168 -15.75 -1.05 -4.96
N MET A 169 -15.37 -0.38 -3.86
CA MET A 169 -15.25 1.08 -3.84
C MET A 169 -14.20 1.55 -4.84
N ASP A 170 -13.06 0.85 -4.93
CA ASP A 170 -11.98 1.18 -5.86
C ASP A 170 -12.40 1.01 -7.33
N ILE A 171 -13.07 -0.10 -7.66
CA ILE A 171 -13.63 -0.33 -8.99
C ILE A 171 -14.66 0.75 -9.34
N TRP A 172 -15.52 1.11 -8.39
CA TRP A 172 -16.57 2.09 -8.61
C TRP A 172 -15.99 3.50 -8.81
N THR A 173 -15.02 3.92 -8.00
CA THR A 173 -14.41 5.26 -8.10
C THR A 173 -13.60 5.42 -9.39
N VAL A 174 -12.92 4.36 -9.85
CA VAL A 174 -12.05 4.42 -11.04
C VAL A 174 -12.81 4.16 -12.35
N LEU A 175 -13.69 3.15 -12.42
CA LEU A 175 -14.27 2.69 -13.70
C LEU A 175 -15.62 3.32 -14.05
N LEU A 176 -16.46 3.67 -13.07
CA LEU A 176 -17.86 4.05 -13.30
C LEU A 176 -18.10 5.57 -13.39
N GLY A 177 -17.08 6.35 -13.74
CA GLY A 177 -17.21 7.80 -13.87
C GLY A 177 -17.48 8.50 -12.53
N GLY A 178 -17.07 7.87 -11.42
CA GLY A 178 -17.24 8.37 -10.06
C GLY A 178 -16.51 9.69 -9.81
N PHE A 179 -16.56 10.16 -8.56
CA PHE A 179 -15.97 11.43 -8.11
C PHE A 179 -14.53 11.63 -8.63
N VAL A 180 -13.71 10.59 -8.64
CA VAL A 180 -12.30 10.67 -9.10
C VAL A 180 -12.21 11.01 -10.59
N HIS A 181 -13.03 10.40 -11.46
CA HIS A 181 -13.03 10.72 -12.89
C HIS A 181 -13.49 12.16 -13.14
N LYS A 182 -14.53 12.61 -12.43
CA LYS A 182 -15.02 14.00 -12.52
C LYS A 182 -13.99 15.01 -11.97
N VAL A 183 -13.29 14.67 -10.88
CA VAL A 183 -12.20 15.48 -10.32
C VAL A 183 -10.98 15.47 -11.24
N GLN A 184 -10.65 14.36 -11.88
CA GLN A 184 -9.55 14.27 -12.82
C GLN A 184 -9.78 15.17 -14.04
N GLN A 185 -11.03 15.25 -14.52
CA GLN A 185 -11.41 16.17 -15.59
C GLN A 185 -11.38 17.64 -15.15
N LYS A 186 -11.81 17.95 -13.91
CA LYS A 186 -11.92 19.34 -13.41
C LYS A 186 -10.63 19.89 -12.80
N ALA A 187 -9.81 19.03 -12.20
CA ALA A 187 -8.67 19.39 -11.36
C ALA A 187 -7.59 18.29 -11.38
N PRO A 188 -6.95 18.02 -12.53
CA PRO A 188 -5.94 16.95 -12.68
C PRO A 188 -4.77 17.09 -11.69
N LYS A 189 -4.40 18.33 -11.34
CA LYS A 189 -3.34 18.65 -10.37
C LYS A 189 -3.60 18.06 -8.97
N VAL A 190 -4.86 17.89 -8.58
CA VAL A 190 -5.22 17.32 -7.27
C VAL A 190 -4.96 15.81 -7.25
N VAL A 191 -5.26 15.12 -8.35
CA VAL A 191 -5.04 13.67 -8.49
C VAL A 191 -3.55 13.34 -8.48
N GLU A 192 -2.74 14.13 -9.18
CA GLU A 192 -1.28 14.00 -9.15
C GLU A 192 -0.71 14.26 -7.75
N ALA A 193 -1.25 15.25 -7.02
CA ALA A 193 -0.82 15.55 -5.65
C ALA A 193 -1.22 14.46 -4.63
N ALA A 194 -2.32 13.74 -4.88
CA ALA A 194 -2.84 12.68 -4.02
C ALA A 194 -2.28 11.29 -4.35
N SER A 195 -1.25 11.21 -5.19
CA SER A 195 -0.67 9.96 -5.66
C SER A 195 0.82 9.87 -5.29
N VAL A 196 1.30 8.64 -5.06
CA VAL A 196 2.72 8.38 -4.84
C VAL A 196 3.29 7.79 -6.10
N ALA A 197 4.20 8.52 -6.74
CA ALA A 197 4.85 8.07 -7.95
C ALA A 197 5.92 7.01 -7.63
N LEU A 198 5.90 5.91 -8.38
CA LEU A 198 6.95 4.90 -8.30
C LEU A 198 8.26 5.43 -8.89
N PRO A 199 9.42 5.01 -8.33
CA PRO A 199 10.70 5.28 -8.96
C PRO A 199 10.76 4.47 -10.28
N VAL A 200 10.68 5.18 -11.40
CA VAL A 200 10.87 4.61 -12.75
C VAL A 200 11.87 5.48 -13.51
N PRO A 201 12.78 4.90 -14.31
CA PRO A 201 13.68 5.66 -15.18
C PRO A 201 12.90 6.47 -16.23
N THR A 202 13.48 7.58 -16.68
CA THR A 202 12.90 8.38 -17.78
C THR A 202 13.50 7.91 -19.11
N ALA A 203 12.66 7.67 -20.12
CA ALA A 203 13.17 7.39 -21.46
C ALA A 203 13.75 8.66 -22.08
N SER A 204 14.83 8.50 -22.86
CA SER A 204 15.29 9.54 -23.79
C SER A 204 14.13 9.91 -24.74
N LYS A 205 14.02 11.20 -25.12
CA LYS A 205 12.98 11.93 -25.88
C LYS A 205 12.03 11.19 -26.86
N ALA A 206 12.30 9.95 -27.26
CA ALA A 206 11.56 9.15 -28.24
C ALA A 206 10.45 8.24 -27.66
N VAL A 207 10.43 7.93 -26.35
CA VAL A 207 9.42 7.03 -25.78
C VAL A 207 8.83 7.63 -24.51
N SER A 208 7.53 7.94 -24.49
CA SER A 208 6.83 8.38 -23.29
C SER A 208 6.06 7.22 -22.68
N ILE A 209 6.55 6.66 -21.58
CA ILE A 209 5.74 5.79 -20.72
C ILE A 209 5.04 6.66 -19.68
N THR A 210 3.74 6.44 -19.50
CA THR A 210 2.99 7.02 -18.39
C THR A 210 3.55 6.44 -17.09
N LEU A 211 4.14 7.30 -16.25
CA LEU A 211 4.59 6.90 -14.92
C LEU A 211 3.42 6.24 -14.19
N PRO A 212 3.54 5.00 -13.67
CA PRO A 212 2.48 4.40 -12.89
C PRO A 212 2.33 5.18 -11.58
N LEU A 213 1.28 5.99 -11.48
CA LEU A 213 0.87 6.61 -10.24
C LEU A 213 0.04 5.60 -9.45
N VAL A 214 0.49 5.29 -8.24
CA VAL A 214 -0.28 4.48 -7.29
C VAL A 214 -0.96 5.43 -6.32
N GLY A 215 -2.26 5.26 -6.12
CA GLY A 215 -3.03 6.16 -5.27
C GLY A 215 -2.55 6.09 -3.82
N VAL A 216 -2.62 7.20 -3.10
CA VAL A 216 -2.34 7.19 -1.64
C VAL A 216 -3.25 6.19 -0.90
N GLY A 217 -4.47 5.97 -1.42
CA GLY A 217 -5.42 4.99 -0.90
C GLY A 217 -4.90 3.55 -0.94
N ASP A 218 -4.21 3.15 -2.01
CA ASP A 218 -3.63 1.81 -2.12
C ASP A 218 -2.62 1.53 -0.98
N TRP A 219 -1.76 2.51 -0.70
CA TRP A 219 -0.76 2.39 0.37
C TRP A 219 -1.39 2.44 1.77
N PHE A 220 -2.44 3.25 1.95
CA PHE A 220 -3.24 3.25 3.18
C PHE A 220 -3.83 1.86 3.44
N PHE A 221 -4.50 1.26 2.44
CA PHE A 221 -5.11 -0.05 2.60
C PHE A 221 -4.09 -1.18 2.70
N ALA A 222 -2.95 -1.07 2.01
CA ALA A 222 -1.85 -2.01 2.18
C ALA A 222 -1.35 -2.01 3.63
N ALA A 223 -1.11 -0.83 4.21
CA ALA A 223 -0.70 -0.71 5.61
C ALA A 223 -1.75 -1.25 6.57
N PHE A 224 -3.02 -0.93 6.30
CA PHE A 224 -4.16 -1.43 7.06
C PHE A 224 -4.22 -2.96 7.04
N PHE A 225 -4.17 -3.59 5.87
CA PHE A 225 -4.21 -5.05 5.78
C PHE A 225 -2.99 -5.70 6.42
N PHE A 226 -1.77 -5.21 6.17
CA PHE A 226 -0.58 -5.77 6.83
C PHE A 226 -0.63 -5.63 8.36
N ALA A 227 -1.16 -4.53 8.88
CA ALA A 227 -1.34 -4.36 10.32
C ALA A 227 -2.36 -5.38 10.88
N LEU A 228 -3.45 -5.65 10.17
CA LEU A 228 -4.38 -6.71 10.54
C LEU A 228 -3.75 -8.11 10.47
N LEU A 229 -2.94 -8.39 9.43
CA LEU A 229 -2.26 -9.67 9.30
C LEU A 229 -1.29 -9.91 10.46
N TRP A 230 -0.50 -8.90 10.84
CA TRP A 230 0.36 -8.96 12.02
C TRP A 230 -0.44 -9.12 13.31
N ARG A 231 -1.52 -8.34 13.47
CA ARG A 231 -2.38 -8.37 14.65
C ARG A 231 -3.04 -9.72 14.87
N PHE A 232 -3.50 -10.37 13.79
CA PHE A 232 -4.19 -11.65 13.86
C PHE A 232 -3.27 -12.87 13.65
N GLY A 233 -1.95 -12.68 13.58
CA GLY A 233 -0.99 -13.77 13.45
C GLY A 233 -1.12 -14.54 12.12
N LEU A 234 -1.57 -13.87 11.06
CA LEU A 234 -1.73 -14.44 9.74
C LEU A 234 -0.40 -14.47 8.96
N LYS A 235 -0.34 -15.21 7.85
CA LYS A 235 0.88 -15.46 7.05
C LYS A 235 1.29 -14.23 6.22
N VAL A 236 1.83 -13.22 6.89
CA VAL A 236 2.30 -11.95 6.28
C VAL A 236 3.23 -12.16 5.08
N ARG A 237 4.17 -13.12 5.17
CA ARG A 237 5.15 -13.39 4.10
C ARG A 237 4.47 -13.85 2.80
N ALA A 238 3.44 -14.69 2.89
CA ALA A 238 2.72 -15.17 1.71
C ALA A 238 1.96 -14.02 1.02
N THR A 239 1.28 -13.18 1.81
CA THR A 239 0.60 -12.00 1.27
C THR A 239 1.58 -10.98 0.70
N TYR A 240 2.73 -10.74 1.33
CA TYR A 240 3.75 -9.84 0.80
C TYR A 240 4.20 -10.23 -0.60
N TRP A 241 4.59 -11.48 -0.81
CA TRP A 241 5.06 -11.94 -2.12
C TRP A 241 3.94 -11.95 -3.15
N LEU A 242 2.75 -12.42 -2.79
CA LEU A 242 1.62 -12.43 -3.71
C LEU A 242 1.19 -11.01 -4.10
N ALA A 243 1.13 -10.08 -3.14
CA ALA A 243 0.83 -8.67 -3.41
C ALA A 243 1.89 -8.04 -4.30
N THR A 244 3.17 -8.34 -4.06
CA THR A 244 4.28 -7.85 -4.88
C THR A 244 4.13 -8.30 -6.33
N VAL A 245 3.90 -9.60 -6.56
CA VAL A 245 3.77 -10.15 -7.91
C VAL A 245 2.55 -9.58 -8.63
N LEU A 246 1.38 -9.56 -7.97
CA LEU A 246 0.14 -9.07 -8.59
C LEU A 246 0.23 -7.57 -8.90
N MET A 247 0.66 -6.75 -7.94
CA MET A 247 0.78 -5.29 -8.13
C MET A 247 1.84 -4.95 -9.17
N ALA A 248 3.02 -5.61 -9.13
CA ALA A 248 4.08 -5.36 -10.11
C ALA A 248 3.65 -5.77 -11.52
N ALA A 249 2.94 -6.89 -11.69
CA ALA A 249 2.43 -7.33 -12.98
C ALA A 249 1.45 -6.32 -13.58
N VAL A 250 0.50 -5.82 -12.77
CA VAL A 250 -0.51 -4.84 -13.19
C VAL A 250 0.15 -3.51 -13.54
N LEU A 251 1.01 -2.98 -12.67
CA LEU A 251 1.68 -1.71 -12.89
C LEU A 251 2.64 -1.75 -14.08
N THR A 252 3.31 -2.89 -14.30
CA THR A 252 4.13 -3.10 -15.50
C THR A 252 3.27 -3.16 -16.75
N GLY A 253 2.14 -3.88 -16.72
CA GLY A 253 1.21 -3.93 -17.84
C GLY A 253 0.64 -2.58 -18.22
N LEU A 254 0.28 -1.76 -17.21
CA LEU A 254 -0.16 -0.37 -17.40
C LEU A 254 0.96 0.51 -17.97
N ALA A 255 2.17 0.42 -17.42
CA ALA A 255 3.31 1.20 -17.91
C ALA A 255 3.69 0.85 -19.36
N LEU A 256 3.54 -0.41 -19.76
CA LEU A 256 3.83 -0.87 -21.12
C LEU A 256 2.66 -0.66 -22.11
N GLY A 257 1.52 -0.13 -21.66
CA GLY A 257 0.36 0.10 -22.52
C GLY A 257 -0.23 -1.19 -23.13
N LEU A 258 -0.14 -2.31 -22.41
CA LEU A 258 -0.62 -3.60 -22.91
C LEU A 258 -2.14 -3.55 -23.15
N ALA A 259 -2.56 -3.62 -24.43
CA ALA A 259 -3.95 -3.46 -24.87
C ALA A 259 -4.94 -4.47 -24.27
N TRP A 260 -4.45 -5.61 -23.79
CA TRP A 260 -5.27 -6.64 -23.14
C TRP A 260 -5.50 -6.39 -21.64
N LEU A 261 -4.95 -5.31 -21.08
CA LEU A 261 -5.40 -4.72 -19.81
C LEU A 261 -6.39 -3.60 -20.14
N PRO A 262 -7.64 -3.90 -20.54
CA PRO A 262 -8.64 -2.87 -20.71
C PRO A 262 -8.90 -2.28 -19.31
N LEU A 263 -8.76 -0.95 -19.23
CA LEU A 263 -9.02 -0.11 -18.06
C LEU A 263 -7.85 -0.03 -17.06
N ALA A 264 -7.64 1.17 -16.54
CA ALA A 264 -6.80 1.48 -15.40
C ALA A 264 -7.29 0.67 -14.20
N LEU A 265 -6.84 -0.59 -14.10
CA LEU A 265 -7.35 -1.50 -13.09
C LEU A 265 -6.92 -0.98 -11.72
N PRO A 266 -7.87 -0.80 -10.80
CA PRO A 266 -7.57 -0.33 -9.46
C PRO A 266 -6.61 -1.29 -8.74
N GLY A 267 -5.75 -0.77 -7.87
CA GLY A 267 -4.75 -1.57 -7.16
C GLY A 267 -5.35 -2.45 -6.05
N LEU A 268 -6.41 -1.98 -5.39
CA LEU A 268 -7.04 -2.66 -4.26
C LEU A 268 -7.59 -4.05 -4.58
N PRO A 269 -8.21 -4.33 -5.74
CA PRO A 269 -8.57 -5.70 -6.14
C PRO A 269 -7.41 -6.69 -6.01
N PHE A 270 -6.21 -6.31 -6.48
CA PHE A 270 -5.04 -7.19 -6.45
C PHE A 270 -4.49 -7.36 -5.05
N LEU A 271 -4.49 -6.27 -4.26
CA LEU A 271 -4.12 -6.32 -2.86
C LEU A 271 -5.10 -7.18 -2.04
N ALA A 272 -6.40 -7.06 -2.28
CA ALA A 272 -7.43 -7.88 -1.66
C ALA A 272 -7.23 -9.37 -2.00
N LEU A 273 -7.01 -9.71 -3.26
CA LEU A 273 -6.68 -11.09 -3.66
C LEU A 273 -5.43 -11.60 -2.94
N ALA A 274 -4.37 -10.77 -2.85
CA ALA A 274 -3.15 -11.13 -2.15
C ALA A 274 -3.35 -11.37 -0.63
N VAL A 275 -4.32 -10.70 -0.03
CA VAL A 275 -4.69 -10.89 1.38
C VAL A 275 -5.57 -12.13 1.55
N LEU A 276 -6.53 -12.36 0.66
CA LEU A 276 -7.53 -13.42 0.82
C LEU A 276 -7.01 -14.79 0.41
N ILE A 277 -6.31 -14.91 -0.72
CA ILE A 277 -5.88 -16.20 -1.27
C ILE A 277 -5.00 -16.99 -0.28
N PRO A 278 -3.98 -16.43 0.38
CA PRO A 278 -3.15 -17.20 1.32
C PRO A 278 -3.89 -17.60 2.61
N HIS A 279 -5.04 -16.98 2.89
CA HIS A 279 -5.74 -17.05 4.18
C HIS A 279 -7.16 -17.59 4.09
N TRP A 280 -7.63 -17.99 2.91
CA TRP A 280 -8.98 -18.50 2.71
C TRP A 280 -9.38 -19.62 3.67
N ARG A 281 -8.44 -20.48 4.06
CA ARG A 281 -8.65 -21.57 5.04
C ARG A 281 -8.65 -21.11 6.51
N SER A 282 -8.21 -19.89 6.80
CA SER A 282 -8.17 -19.35 8.16
C SER A 282 -9.52 -18.76 8.59
N PHE A 283 -10.38 -18.40 7.63
CA PHE A 283 -11.67 -17.76 7.91
C PHE A 283 -12.74 -18.81 8.21
N HIS A 284 -13.17 -18.87 9.47
CA HIS A 284 -14.20 -19.81 9.92
C HIS A 284 -15.43 -19.02 10.34
N TYR A 285 -16.46 -19.08 9.52
CA TYR A 285 -17.71 -18.37 9.75
C TYR A 285 -18.77 -19.27 10.38
N THR A 286 -19.36 -18.81 11.46
CA THR A 286 -20.60 -19.38 11.99
C THR A 286 -21.75 -19.18 10.99
N PRO A 287 -22.81 -20.01 11.04
CA PRO A 287 -23.98 -19.83 10.17
C PRO A 287 -24.61 -18.43 10.28
N GLN A 288 -24.58 -17.84 11.48
CA GLN A 288 -25.08 -16.49 11.73
C GLN A 288 -24.21 -15.42 11.06
N GLU A 289 -22.89 -15.54 11.15
CA GLU A 289 -21.95 -14.64 10.45
C GLU A 289 -22.09 -14.77 8.93
N LYS A 290 -22.29 -15.98 8.39
CA LYS A 290 -22.54 -16.18 6.95
C LYS A 290 -23.80 -15.44 6.50
N ARG A 291 -24.88 -15.51 7.28
CA ARG A 291 -26.12 -14.76 7.00
C ARG A 291 -25.88 -13.25 7.07
N ALA A 292 -25.19 -12.76 8.09
CA ALA A 292 -24.85 -11.34 8.22
C ALA A 292 -23.98 -10.85 7.05
N LEU A 293 -22.99 -11.66 6.62
CA LEU A 293 -22.13 -11.36 5.48
C LEU A 293 -22.93 -11.34 4.17
N ALA A 294 -23.86 -12.27 3.98
CA ALA A 294 -24.73 -12.31 2.81
C ALA A 294 -25.67 -11.10 2.76
N VAL A 295 -26.31 -10.74 3.87
CA VAL A 295 -27.19 -9.56 3.97
C VAL A 295 -26.37 -8.27 3.76
N GLY A 296 -25.20 -8.15 4.37
CA GLY A 296 -24.31 -7.00 4.17
C GLY A 296 -23.82 -6.89 2.73
N GLY A 297 -23.50 -8.01 2.08
CA GLY A 297 -23.14 -8.06 0.67
C GLY A 297 -24.28 -7.64 -0.24
N LEU A 298 -25.50 -8.12 0.02
CA LEU A 298 -26.69 -7.72 -0.73
C LEU A 298 -27.01 -6.23 -0.56
N PHE A 299 -26.89 -5.71 0.66
CA PHE A 299 -27.07 -4.30 0.95
C PHE A 299 -26.04 -3.43 0.22
N LEU A 300 -24.76 -3.83 0.24
CA LEU A 300 -23.70 -3.15 -0.51
C LEU A 300 -23.99 -3.15 -2.01
N ALA A 301 -24.39 -4.30 -2.57
CA ALA A 301 -24.77 -4.40 -3.98
C ALA A 301 -25.94 -3.46 -4.32
N GLY A 302 -26.96 -3.40 -3.47
CA GLY A 302 -28.08 -2.47 -3.61
C GLY A 302 -27.64 -0.99 -3.60
N LEU A 303 -26.77 -0.62 -2.66
CA LEU A 303 -26.20 0.73 -2.61
C LEU A 303 -25.41 1.08 -3.87
N LEU A 304 -24.59 0.16 -4.37
CA LEU A 304 -23.83 0.39 -5.61
C LEU A 304 -24.73 0.58 -6.82
N VAL A 305 -25.80 -0.21 -6.93
CA VAL A 305 -26.78 -0.07 -8.02
C VAL A 305 -27.44 1.30 -7.90
N LEU A 306 -27.92 1.68 -6.72
CA LEU A 306 -28.54 2.97 -6.47
C LEU A 306 -27.59 4.14 -6.82
N PHE A 307 -26.36 4.10 -6.32
CA PHE A 307 -25.35 5.13 -6.61
C PHE A 307 -25.01 5.20 -8.09
N SER A 308 -24.92 4.05 -8.77
CA SER A 308 -24.65 4.00 -10.21
C SER A 308 -25.81 4.57 -11.03
N LEU A 309 -27.06 4.33 -10.60
CA LEU A 309 -28.24 4.93 -11.23
C LEU A 309 -28.26 6.45 -11.05
N ILE A 310 -28.00 6.94 -9.84
CA ILE A 310 -27.91 8.38 -9.55
C ILE A 310 -26.77 9.03 -10.35
N ALA A 311 -25.60 8.38 -10.41
CA ALA A 311 -24.45 8.90 -11.15
C ALA A 311 -24.69 9.01 -12.65
N ARG A 312 -25.54 8.14 -13.24
CA ARG A 312 -25.94 8.23 -14.65
C ARG A 312 -26.88 9.40 -14.95
N GLN A 313 -27.59 9.91 -13.95
CA GLN A 313 -28.52 11.03 -14.10
C GLN A 313 -27.83 12.41 -13.99
N MET A 314 -26.57 12.45 -13.53
CA MET A 314 -25.78 13.68 -13.35
C MET A 314 -24.68 13.84 -14.41
#